data_AF-A0A0F8XQS1-F1
#
_entry.id   AF-A0A0F8XQS1-F1
#
_cell.length_a   1.000
_cell.length_b   1.000
_cell.length_c   1.000
_cell.angle_alpha   90.00
_cell.angle_beta   90.00
_cell.angle_gamma   90.00
#
_symmetry.space_group_name_H-M   'P 1'
#
loop_
_entity.id
_entity.type
_entity.pdbx_description
1 polymer ?
#
loop_
_entity_poly.entity_id
_entity_poly.type
_entity_poly.pdbx_seq_one_letter_code
_entity_poly.pdbx_strand_id
1 'polypeptide(L)'
;MHKSTLLTSLFTLGLLLFTPLAIEGRERVSGWCEQGGNKTTTGGLTSTESVQQSFPSCTVTIYDVGTLDLASIFADDSGTVKSNPFTASATGFWFWYANDARYDVRLSGGGIVTPFTIGDILLDDTKNDVTTIVSVASSATPTFDASLGTIFTNTLTAN
;
A
#
# COMPACT_ATOMS: atom_id res chain seq x y z
N MET A 1 56.48 4.46 6.51
CA MET A 1 55.17 4.98 6.98
C MET A 1 54.11 4.82 5.87
N HIS A 2 53.66 3.60 5.55
CA HIS A 2 52.78 3.31 4.39
C HIS A 2 51.67 2.28 4.69
N LYS A 3 51.26 2.15 5.96
CA LYS A 3 50.25 1.16 6.39
C LYS A 3 48.89 1.76 6.82
N SER A 4 48.73 3.09 6.86
CA SER A 4 47.52 3.71 7.44
C SER A 4 46.42 4.06 6.44
N THR A 5 46.67 4.06 5.14
CA THR A 5 45.69 4.42 4.10
C THR A 5 44.84 3.24 3.61
N LEU A 6 45.34 2.01 3.72
CA LEU A 6 44.58 0.81 3.31
C LEU A 6 43.48 0.44 4.33
N LEU A 7 43.74 0.63 5.63
CA LEU A 7 42.75 0.38 6.68
C LEU A 7 41.63 1.43 6.71
N THR A 8 41.92 2.68 6.36
CA THR A 8 40.91 3.74 6.25
C THR A 8 40.00 3.51 5.04
N SER A 9 40.54 3.02 3.91
CA SER A 9 39.76 2.68 2.72
C SER A 9 38.83 1.46 2.93
N LEU A 10 39.24 0.45 3.71
CA LEU A 10 38.36 -0.68 4.06
C LEU A 10 37.24 -0.27 5.01
N PHE A 11 37.48 0.70 5.90
CA PHE A 11 36.45 1.23 6.82
C PHE A 11 35.39 2.07 6.09
N THR A 12 35.78 2.87 5.09
CA THR A 12 34.82 3.60 4.24
C THR A 12 34.04 2.68 3.30
N LEU A 13 34.62 1.56 2.84
CA LEU A 13 33.90 0.59 1.99
C LEU A 13 32.96 -0.31 2.82
N GLY A 14 33.29 -0.60 4.09
CA GLY A 14 32.43 -1.34 5.01
C GLY A 14 31.23 -0.55 5.53
N LEU A 15 31.34 0.78 5.64
CA LEU A 15 30.25 1.64 6.14
C LEU A 15 29.14 1.89 5.11
N LEU A 16 29.43 1.71 3.80
CA LEU A 16 28.43 1.77 2.73
C LEU A 16 27.58 0.49 2.59
N LEU A 17 27.90 -0.59 3.32
CA LEU A 17 27.16 -1.86 3.31
C LEU A 17 26.16 -2.01 4.46
N PHE A 18 26.07 -1.02 5.36
CA PHE A 18 25.03 -0.91 6.38
C PHE A 18 24.08 0.24 6.04
N THR A 19 23.41 0.17 4.89
CA THR A 19 22.20 0.98 4.73
C THR A 19 21.17 0.43 5.71
N PRO A 20 20.63 1.25 6.63
CA PRO A 20 19.49 0.81 7.42
C PRO A 20 18.39 0.41 6.43
N LEU A 21 17.90 -0.83 6.53
CA LEU A 21 16.60 -1.16 5.97
C LEU A 21 15.63 -0.24 6.71
N ALA A 22 15.10 0.77 6.02
CA ALA A 22 14.03 1.56 6.57
C ALA A 22 12.88 0.60 6.86
N ILE A 23 12.65 0.30 8.14
CA ILE A 23 11.44 -0.37 8.60
C ILE A 23 10.37 0.70 8.62
N GLU A 24 9.93 1.09 7.42
CA GLU A 24 8.64 1.75 7.28
C GLU A 24 7.65 0.66 6.89
N GLY A 25 6.52 0.58 7.61
CA GLY A 25 5.43 -0.27 7.19
C GLY A 25 4.92 0.22 5.84
N ARG A 26 4.74 -0.69 4.88
CA ARG A 26 4.17 -0.36 3.59
C ARG A 26 2.95 -1.21 3.39
N GLU A 27 1.86 -0.53 3.07
CA GLU A 27 0.62 -1.20 2.79
C GLU A 27 0.57 -1.66 1.33
N ARG A 28 -0.02 -2.84 1.09
CA ARG A 28 -0.27 -3.34 -0.26
C ARG A 28 -1.61 -2.84 -0.78
N VAL A 29 -1.60 -2.27 -1.97
CA VAL A 29 -2.81 -2.10 -2.80
C VAL A 29 -2.80 -3.12 -3.92
N SER A 30 -3.98 -3.67 -4.20
CA SER A 30 -4.18 -4.59 -5.33
C SER A 30 -5.54 -4.39 -5.98
N GLY A 31 -5.64 -4.74 -7.25
CA GLY A 31 -6.91 -4.75 -7.95
C GLY A 31 -6.79 -5.41 -9.32
N TRP A 32 -7.80 -5.16 -10.14
CA TRP A 32 -7.88 -5.66 -11.50
C TRP A 32 -7.99 -4.50 -12.48
N CYS A 33 -7.41 -4.67 -13.66
CA CYS A 33 -7.73 -3.83 -14.80
C CYS A 33 -9.13 -4.22 -15.27
N GLU A 34 -10.17 -3.54 -14.76
CA GLU A 34 -11.54 -3.90 -15.08
C GLU A 34 -12.45 -2.68 -15.27
N GLN A 35 -13.37 -2.77 -16.23
CA GLN A 35 -14.34 -1.71 -16.50
C GLN A 35 -15.74 -2.30 -16.71
N GLY A 36 -16.71 -1.72 -16.02
CA GLY A 36 -18.12 -2.03 -16.17
C GLY A 36 -18.71 -1.38 -17.42
N GLY A 37 -19.94 -1.77 -17.76
CA GLY A 37 -20.66 -1.17 -18.89
C GLY A 37 -20.34 -1.79 -20.26
N ASN A 38 -19.33 -2.65 -20.34
CA ASN A 38 -18.91 -3.30 -21.58
C ASN A 38 -19.94 -4.34 -22.06
N LYS A 39 -20.08 -4.51 -23.37
CA LYS A 39 -20.90 -5.58 -23.98
C LYS A 39 -19.96 -6.66 -24.52
N THR A 40 -20.30 -7.92 -24.30
CA THR A 40 -19.57 -9.05 -24.87
C THR A 40 -20.23 -9.52 -26.17
N THR A 41 -19.43 -9.95 -27.15
CA THR A 41 -19.90 -10.53 -28.41
C THR A 41 -19.44 -11.97 -28.50
N THR A 42 -20.38 -12.92 -28.60
CA THR A 42 -20.10 -14.35 -28.71
C THR A 42 -20.78 -14.91 -29.95
N GLY A 43 -20.02 -15.52 -30.86
CA GLY A 43 -20.57 -16.04 -32.12
C GLY A 43 -21.23 -14.98 -33.01
N GLY A 44 -20.77 -13.73 -32.95
CA GLY A 44 -21.33 -12.60 -33.70
C GLY A 44 -22.57 -11.95 -33.07
N LEU A 45 -23.13 -12.52 -32.00
CA LEU A 45 -24.23 -11.91 -31.25
C LEU A 45 -23.66 -11.06 -30.11
N THR A 46 -24.07 -9.80 -30.06
CA THR A 46 -23.67 -8.87 -28.98
C THR A 46 -24.70 -8.91 -27.87
N SER A 47 -24.25 -9.04 -26.63
CA SER A 47 -25.10 -9.04 -25.44
C SER A 47 -25.93 -7.77 -25.32
N THR A 48 -27.19 -7.89 -24.89
CA THR A 48 -28.03 -6.74 -24.48
C THR A 48 -27.66 -6.24 -23.10
N GLU A 49 -27.09 -7.09 -22.24
CA GLU A 49 -26.66 -6.77 -20.88
C GLU A 49 -25.20 -6.34 -20.83
N SER A 50 -24.88 -5.47 -19.88
CA SER A 50 -23.50 -5.04 -19.63
C SER A 50 -22.80 -5.98 -18.65
N VAL A 51 -21.50 -6.16 -18.86
CA VAL A 51 -20.62 -6.96 -18.01
C VAL A 51 -19.49 -6.11 -17.44
N GLN A 52 -18.88 -6.62 -16.37
CA GLN A 52 -17.56 -6.19 -15.92
C GLN A 52 -16.53 -6.93 -16.76
N GLN A 53 -15.75 -6.21 -17.57
CA GLN A 53 -14.73 -6.79 -18.44
C GLN A 53 -13.35 -6.61 -17.82
N SER A 54 -12.56 -7.68 -17.78
CA SER A 54 -11.13 -7.61 -17.46
C SER A 54 -10.31 -7.22 -18.70
N PHE A 55 -9.24 -6.46 -18.49
CA PHE A 55 -8.29 -6.00 -19.51
C PHE A 55 -6.89 -6.56 -19.22
N PRO A 56 -6.56 -7.75 -19.76
CA PRO A 56 -5.24 -8.36 -19.63
C PRO A 56 -4.09 -7.42 -19.99
N SER A 57 -3.00 -7.52 -19.24
CA SER A 57 -1.74 -6.79 -19.53
C SER A 57 -1.93 -5.28 -19.69
N CYS A 58 -2.91 -4.68 -18.99
CA CYS A 58 -3.07 -3.23 -19.00
C CYS A 58 -1.87 -2.54 -18.33
N THR A 59 -1.64 -1.28 -18.69
CA THR A 59 -0.66 -0.41 -18.04
C THR A 59 -1.29 0.24 -16.81
N VAL A 60 -0.63 0.05 -15.67
CA VAL A 60 -0.97 0.62 -14.37
C VAL A 60 0.04 1.72 -14.06
N THR A 61 -0.47 2.92 -13.77
CA THR A 61 0.35 4.07 -13.38
C THR A 61 -0.16 4.61 -12.05
N ILE A 62 0.74 4.80 -11.09
CA ILE A 62 0.40 5.31 -9.76
C ILE A 62 0.84 6.76 -9.65
N TYR A 63 -0.06 7.63 -9.21
CA TYR A 63 0.24 9.05 -9.00
C TYR A 63 0.01 9.43 -7.54
N ASP A 64 0.70 10.47 -7.09
CA ASP A 64 0.33 11.16 -5.85
C ASP A 64 -1.06 11.80 -6.03
N VAL A 65 -1.94 11.65 -5.03
CA VAL A 65 -3.37 11.98 -5.17
C VAL A 65 -3.63 13.38 -5.74
N GLY A 66 -4.48 13.47 -6.76
CA GLY A 66 -4.88 14.73 -7.38
C GLY A 66 -3.79 15.39 -8.25
N THR A 67 -2.69 14.69 -8.53
CA THR A 67 -1.57 15.20 -9.34
C THR A 67 -1.29 14.31 -10.57
N LEU A 68 -0.25 14.65 -11.33
CA LEU A 68 0.34 13.79 -12.36
C LEU A 68 1.78 13.38 -12.00
N ASP A 69 2.18 13.58 -10.75
CA ASP A 69 3.51 13.22 -10.25
C ASP A 69 3.53 11.72 -9.93
N LEU A 70 4.52 10.99 -10.46
CA LEU A 70 4.61 9.55 -10.29
C LEU A 70 5.01 9.20 -8.87
N ALA A 71 4.19 8.40 -8.21
CA ALA A 71 4.48 7.89 -6.88
C ALA A 71 5.66 6.90 -6.89
N SER A 72 6.44 6.91 -5.81
CA SER A 72 7.43 5.87 -5.53
C SER A 72 6.74 4.63 -4.97
N ILE A 73 6.85 3.50 -5.67
CA ILE A 73 6.18 2.24 -5.30
C ILE A 73 7.17 1.08 -5.21
N PHE A 74 6.73 0.01 -4.56
CA PHE A 74 7.55 -1.13 -4.21
C PHE A 74 6.88 -2.47 -4.53
N ALA A 75 7.69 -3.51 -4.68
CA ALA A 75 7.26 -4.87 -4.97
C ALA A 75 6.92 -5.67 -3.71
N ASP A 76 7.40 -5.22 -2.55
CA ASP A 76 7.22 -5.85 -1.25
C ASP A 76 7.20 -4.81 -0.11
N ASP A 77 6.80 -5.27 1.08
CA ASP A 77 6.81 -4.48 2.34
C ASP A 77 8.24 -4.11 2.78
N SER A 78 9.27 -4.79 2.27
CA SER A 78 10.64 -4.66 2.77
C SER A 78 11.44 -3.54 2.15
N GLY A 79 11.07 -3.03 0.97
CA GLY A 79 11.98 -2.07 0.32
C GLY A 79 11.98 -2.04 -1.18
N THR A 80 11.65 -3.16 -1.83
CA THR A 80 12.16 -3.41 -3.20
C THR A 80 11.48 -2.48 -4.20
N VAL A 81 12.24 -1.53 -4.77
CA VAL A 81 11.72 -0.56 -5.74
C VAL A 81 11.06 -1.27 -6.92
N LYS A 82 9.85 -0.82 -7.27
CA LYS A 82 9.10 -1.29 -8.43
C LYS A 82 8.98 -0.15 -9.45
N SER A 83 9.08 -0.47 -10.73
CA SER A 83 8.89 0.50 -11.80
C SER A 83 7.47 1.06 -11.80
N ASN A 84 7.35 2.35 -12.07
CA ASN A 84 6.07 3.03 -12.27
C ASN A 84 6.20 3.91 -13.52
N PRO A 85 5.40 3.69 -14.58
CA PRO A 85 4.32 2.70 -14.72
C PRO A 85 4.80 1.24 -14.82
N PHE A 86 3.86 0.29 -14.68
CA PHE A 86 4.11 -1.14 -14.90
C PHE A 86 2.95 -1.85 -15.61
N THR A 87 3.21 -3.04 -16.14
CA THR A 87 2.20 -3.88 -16.81
C THR A 87 1.56 -4.84 -15.81
N ALA A 88 0.22 -4.90 -15.81
CA ALA A 88 -0.54 -5.89 -15.05
C ALA A 88 -0.32 -7.32 -15.58
N SER A 89 -0.79 -8.31 -14.83
CA SER A 89 -0.68 -9.72 -15.24
C SER A 89 -1.49 -10.02 -16.51
N ALA A 90 -1.30 -11.23 -17.05
CA ALA A 90 -2.09 -11.76 -18.17
C ALA A 90 -3.60 -11.89 -17.89
N THR A 91 -4.02 -11.72 -16.64
CA THR A 91 -5.44 -11.70 -16.23
C THR A 91 -5.92 -10.29 -15.88
N GLY A 92 -5.03 -9.28 -15.93
CA GLY A 92 -5.29 -7.91 -15.52
C GLY A 92 -5.09 -7.66 -14.03
N PHE A 93 -4.62 -8.64 -13.26
CA PHE A 93 -4.30 -8.44 -11.83
C PHE A 93 -3.08 -7.54 -11.67
N TRP A 94 -3.15 -6.62 -10.72
CA TRP A 94 -2.03 -5.76 -10.36
C TRP A 94 -1.95 -5.59 -8.83
N PHE A 95 -0.74 -5.35 -8.34
CA PHE A 95 -0.51 -4.94 -6.97
C PHE A 95 0.79 -4.14 -6.86
N TRP A 96 0.89 -3.37 -5.79
CA TRP A 96 2.07 -2.60 -5.40
C TRP A 96 2.03 -2.31 -3.90
N TYR A 97 3.16 -1.90 -3.35
CA TYR A 97 3.32 -1.40 -1.98
C TYR A 97 3.75 0.06 -2.01
N ALA A 98 3.35 0.87 -1.03
CA ALA A 98 3.94 2.19 -0.80
C ALA A 98 3.85 2.59 0.68
N ASN A 99 4.49 3.71 1.01
CA ASN A 99 4.41 4.33 2.33
C ASN A 99 3.01 4.97 2.54
N ASP A 100 2.70 5.28 3.81
CA ASP A 100 1.45 5.95 4.21
C ASP A 100 1.25 7.27 3.47
N ALA A 101 0.21 7.31 2.65
CA ALA A 101 -0.16 8.47 1.83
C ALA A 101 -1.48 8.19 1.10
N ARG A 102 -1.86 9.08 0.17
CA ARG A 102 -3.01 8.90 -0.71
C ARG A 102 -2.55 8.86 -2.16
N TYR A 103 -3.10 7.94 -2.94
CA TYR A 103 -2.66 7.67 -4.31
C TYR A 103 -3.82 7.54 -5.28
N ASP A 104 -3.55 7.86 -6.55
CA ASP A 104 -4.45 7.61 -7.67
C ASP A 104 -3.88 6.50 -8.57
N VAL A 105 -4.73 5.55 -8.98
CA VAL A 105 -4.36 4.46 -9.88
C VAL A 105 -4.98 4.70 -11.25
N ARG A 106 -4.15 5.04 -12.24
CA ARG A 106 -4.60 5.19 -13.63
C ARG A 106 -4.38 3.90 -14.41
N LEU A 107 -5.46 3.42 -15.02
CA LEU A 107 -5.49 2.21 -15.84
C LEU A 107 -5.62 2.58 -17.32
N SER A 108 -4.77 2.00 -18.17
CA SER A 108 -4.75 2.24 -19.61
C SER A 108 -4.21 1.03 -20.37
N GLY A 109 -4.22 1.04 -21.71
CA GLY A 109 -3.73 -0.10 -22.50
C GLY A 109 -4.60 -1.35 -22.33
N GLY A 110 -4.12 -2.52 -22.79
CA GLY A 110 -4.84 -3.80 -22.63
C GLY A 110 -6.22 -3.87 -23.31
N GLY A 111 -6.54 -2.92 -24.21
CA GLY A 111 -7.87 -2.78 -24.83
C GLY A 111 -8.78 -1.72 -24.19
N ILE A 112 -8.34 -1.04 -23.12
CA ILE A 112 -9.04 0.10 -22.53
C ILE A 112 -9.04 1.25 -23.53
N VAL A 113 -10.23 1.64 -24.00
CA VAL A 113 -10.39 2.69 -25.04
C VAL A 113 -10.07 4.07 -24.47
N THR A 114 -10.58 4.38 -23.27
CA THR A 114 -10.33 5.65 -22.58
C THR A 114 -9.74 5.33 -21.21
N PRO A 115 -8.51 5.77 -20.91
CA PRO A 115 -7.91 5.59 -19.59
C PRO A 115 -8.82 6.14 -18.49
N PHE A 116 -8.89 5.44 -17.37
CA PHE A 116 -9.67 5.85 -16.21
C PHE A 116 -8.85 5.71 -14.93
N THR A 117 -9.29 6.38 -13.87
CA THR A 117 -8.58 6.46 -12.60
C THR A 117 -9.45 5.92 -11.49
N ILE A 118 -8.88 5.02 -10.68
CA ILE A 118 -9.37 4.70 -9.34
C ILE A 118 -8.68 5.69 -8.43
N GLY A 119 -9.42 6.71 -7.99
CA GLY A 119 -8.85 7.82 -7.24
C GLY A 119 -8.86 7.59 -5.73
N ASP A 120 -7.98 8.32 -5.06
CA ASP A 120 -8.04 8.55 -3.61
C ASP A 120 -7.97 7.27 -2.75
N ILE A 121 -6.94 6.46 -3.00
CA ILE A 121 -6.64 5.28 -2.20
C ILE A 121 -5.74 5.71 -1.04
N LEU A 122 -6.27 5.69 0.18
CA LEU A 122 -5.50 5.87 1.41
C LEU A 122 -4.73 4.59 1.75
N LEU A 123 -3.44 4.73 2.03
CA LEU A 123 -2.60 3.73 2.68
C LEU A 123 -2.22 4.27 4.06
N ASP A 124 -2.38 3.42 5.08
CA ASP A 124 -2.09 3.73 6.47
C ASP A 124 -1.71 2.42 7.22
N ASP A 125 -0.42 2.10 7.26
CA ASP A 125 0.13 0.92 7.96
C ASP A 125 0.65 1.29 9.35
N THR A 126 -0.28 1.58 10.27
CA THR A 126 0.04 1.77 11.69
C THR A 126 0.49 0.45 12.32
N LYS A 127 1.78 0.11 12.23
CA LYS A 127 2.37 -1.01 12.98
C LYS A 127 2.44 -0.65 14.47
N ASN A 128 1.49 -1.21 15.25
CA ASN A 128 1.44 -1.20 16.73
C ASN A 128 1.19 0.16 17.40
N ASP A 129 -0.05 0.64 17.39
CA ASP A 129 -0.52 1.73 18.28
C ASP A 129 -0.39 1.40 19.79
N VAL A 130 -0.18 0.13 20.13
CA VAL A 130 0.04 -0.31 21.52
C VAL A 130 1.50 -0.70 21.70
N THR A 131 2.35 0.32 21.88
CA THR A 131 3.78 0.17 22.16
C THR A 131 4.06 -0.28 23.59
N THR A 132 3.08 -0.22 24.51
CA THR A 132 3.24 -0.68 25.90
C THR A 132 1.90 -1.10 26.51
N ILE A 133 1.76 -2.38 26.86
CA ILE A 133 0.66 -2.87 27.68
C ILE A 133 1.13 -2.83 29.14
N VAL A 134 0.64 -1.85 29.89
CA VAL A 134 0.83 -1.80 31.35
C VAL A 134 -0.37 -2.48 32.01
N SER A 135 -0.17 -3.63 32.64
CA SER A 135 -1.17 -4.24 33.50
C SER A 135 -1.24 -3.49 34.82
N VAL A 136 -2.23 -2.61 34.97
CA VAL A 136 -2.55 -1.97 36.25
C VAL A 136 -3.58 -2.84 36.95
N ALA A 137 -3.24 -3.43 38.10
CA ALA A 137 -4.22 -4.14 38.92
C ALA A 137 -5.29 -3.14 39.39
N SER A 138 -6.56 -3.38 39.04
CA SER A 138 -7.66 -2.57 39.56
C SER A 138 -7.75 -2.77 41.08
N SER A 139 -7.54 -1.70 41.85
CA SER A 139 -7.55 -1.76 43.33
C SER A 139 -8.94 -1.95 43.94
N ALA A 140 -9.98 -2.02 43.12
CA ALA A 140 -11.33 -2.49 43.46
C ALA A 140 -11.89 -3.28 42.28
N THR A 141 -12.72 -4.30 42.53
CA THR A 141 -13.54 -4.96 41.49
C THR A 141 -14.58 -3.96 40.98
N PRO A 142 -14.42 -3.35 39.79
CA PRO A 142 -15.45 -2.49 39.25
C PRO A 142 -16.59 -3.39 38.76
N THR A 143 -17.82 -3.10 39.17
CA THR A 143 -19.00 -3.75 38.58
C THR A 143 -19.37 -2.98 37.31
N PHE A 144 -19.09 -3.57 36.14
CA PHE A 144 -19.48 -3.01 34.85
C PHE A 144 -20.90 -3.48 34.52
N ASP A 145 -21.90 -2.60 34.67
CA ASP A 145 -23.25 -2.87 34.19
C ASP A 145 -23.39 -2.39 32.73
N ALA A 146 -23.22 -3.32 31.80
CA ALA A 146 -23.33 -3.06 30.36
C ALA A 146 -24.78 -2.85 29.88
N SER A 147 -25.79 -3.04 30.74
CA SER A 147 -27.20 -2.89 30.37
C SER A 147 -27.67 -1.44 30.24
N LEU A 148 -26.88 -0.48 30.74
CA LEU A 148 -27.26 0.93 30.80
C LEU A 148 -26.77 1.77 29.61
N GLY A 149 -26.06 1.18 28.64
CA GLY A 149 -25.60 1.89 27.44
C GLY A 149 -24.58 3.02 27.71
N THR A 150 -23.95 3.02 28.89
CA THR A 150 -23.03 4.07 29.32
C THR A 150 -21.59 3.80 28.86
N ILE A 151 -20.89 4.86 28.46
CA ILE A 151 -19.44 4.82 28.24
C ILE A 151 -18.75 4.96 29.60
N PHE A 152 -17.89 4.00 29.95
CA PHE A 152 -17.06 4.06 31.16
C PHE A 152 -15.66 4.56 30.81
N THR A 153 -15.18 5.59 31.50
CA THR A 153 -13.82 6.14 31.33
C THR A 153 -12.97 5.78 32.54
N ASN A 154 -11.85 5.09 32.32
CA ASN A 154 -10.84 4.88 33.36
C ASN A 154 -9.82 6.03 33.30
N THR A 155 -9.75 6.84 34.36
CA THR A 155 -8.79 7.94 34.46
C THR A 155 -7.52 7.46 35.16
N LEU A 156 -6.48 7.19 34.38
CA LEU A 156 -5.14 6.95 34.91
C LEU A 156 -4.51 8.31 35.25
N THR A 157 -4.12 8.51 36.51
CA THR A 157 -3.37 9.70 36.93
C THR A 157 -1.92 9.27 37.15
N ALA A 158 -0.99 9.79 36.35
CA ALA A 158 0.44 9.62 36.59
C ALA A 158 0.87 10.56 37.74
N ASN A 159 1.66 10.04 38.66
CA ASN A 159 2.27 10.76 39.78
C ASN A 159 3.64 11.33 39.43
#